data_AF-A0A0K0DFP1-F1
#
_entry.id   AF-A0A0K0DFP1-F1
#
_cell.length_a   1.000
_cell.length_b   1.000
_cell.length_c   1.000
_cell.angle_alpha   90.00
_cell.angle_beta   90.00
_cell.angle_gamma   90.00
#
_symmetry.space_group_name_H-M   'P 1'
#
loop_
_entity.id
_entity.type
_entity.pdbx_description
1 polymer ?
#
loop_
_entity_poly.entity_id
_entity_poly.type
_entity_poly.pdbx_seq_one_letter_code
_entity_poly.pdbx_strand_id
1 'polypeptide(L)' 'LPVHTVETILLSVISMLADPNFESPANVDAAKMQRENYAEFKKRVAACVRKSQEE' A
#
# COMPACT_ATOMS: atom_id res chain seq x y z
N LEU A 1 -11.86 18.92 20.14
CA LEU A 1 -10.41 18.68 19.94
C LEU A 1 -10.26 17.76 18.73
N PRO A 2 -9.21 17.89 17.90
CA PRO A 2 -9.00 17.01 16.76
C PRO A 2 -8.98 15.54 17.20
N VAL A 3 -9.73 14.69 16.48
CA VAL A 3 -10.05 13.31 16.90
C VAL A 3 -8.87 12.35 16.64
N HIS A 4 -8.00 12.69 15.69
CA HIS A 4 -6.89 11.82 15.31
C HIS A 4 -5.63 12.11 16.11
N THR A 5 -5.05 11.04 16.66
CA THR A 5 -3.69 11.01 17.22
C THR A 5 -2.73 10.40 16.21
N VAL A 6 -1.42 10.58 16.41
CA VAL A 6 -0.38 9.93 15.59
C VAL A 6 -0.60 8.41 15.51
N GLU A 7 -0.93 7.77 16.63
CA GLU A 7 -1.25 6.35 16.69
C GLU A 7 -2.40 5.97 15.76
N THR A 8 -3.53 6.70 15.82
CA THR A 8 -4.68 6.41 14.95
C THR A 8 -4.38 6.63 13.47
N ILE A 9 -3.47 7.55 13.15
CA ILE A 9 -3.02 7.80 11.78
C ILE A 9 -2.16 6.62 11.30
N LEU A 10 -1.20 6.17 12.10
CA LEU A 10 -0.33 5.05 11.76
C LEU A 10 -1.12 3.75 11.60
N LEU A 11 -2.10 3.49 12.47
CA LEU A 11 -3.01 2.36 12.33
C LEU A 11 -3.79 2.43 11.01
N SER A 12 -4.28 3.61 10.64
CA SER A 12 -5.00 3.81 9.37
C SER A 12 -4.10 3.51 8.16
N VAL A 13 -2.82 3.90 8.20
CA VAL A 13 -1.85 3.59 7.14
C VAL A 13 -1.59 2.08 7.04
N ILE A 14 -1.42 1.39 8.18
CA ILE A 14 -1.24 -0.07 8.21
C ILE A 14 -2.46 -0.79 7.62
N SER A 15 -3.67 -0.39 8.03
CA SER A 15 -4.91 -0.95 7.47
C SER A 15 -5.02 -0.73 5.97
N MET A 16 -4.63 0.45 5.49
CA MET A 16 -4.65 0.77 4.06
C MET A 16 -3.62 -0.03 3.24
N LEU A 17 -2.52 -0.49 3.85
CA LEU A 17 -1.58 -1.41 3.19
C LEU A 17 -2.13 -2.84 3.11
N ALA A 18 -2.94 -3.25 4.09
CA ALA A 18 -3.60 -4.56 4.10
C ALA A 18 -4.79 -4.63 3.13
N ASP A 19 -5.55 -3.52 3.03
CA ASP A 19 -6.68 -3.36 2.12
C ASP A 19 -6.57 -2.03 1.33
N PRO A 20 -5.77 -2.02 0.25
CA PRO A 20 -5.53 -0.81 -0.55
C PRO A 20 -6.77 -0.34 -1.31
N ASN A 21 -6.98 0.97 -1.34
CA ASN A 21 -8.10 1.59 -2.07
C ASN A 21 -7.79 1.74 -3.58
N PHE A 22 -8.39 0.86 -4.41
CA PHE A 22 -8.27 0.91 -5.87
C PHE A 22 -9.37 1.73 -6.58
N GLU A 23 -10.37 2.23 -5.85
CA GLU A 23 -11.42 3.12 -6.40
C GLU A 23 -10.88 4.55 -6.59
N SER A 24 -9.90 4.94 -5.77
CA SER A 24 -9.19 6.21 -5.88
C SER A 24 -7.67 5.97 -5.79
N PRO A 25 -7.07 5.41 -6.85
CA PRO A 25 -5.67 5.03 -6.80
C PRO A 25 -4.76 6.26 -6.95
N ALA A 26 -3.90 6.49 -5.96
CA ALA A 26 -2.83 7.48 -6.09
C ALA A 26 -1.77 7.06 -7.12
N ASN A 27 -1.57 5.75 -7.29
CA ASN A 27 -0.73 5.16 -8.33
C ASN A 27 -1.61 4.32 -9.27
N VAL A 28 -1.97 4.90 -10.42
CA VAL A 28 -2.84 4.28 -11.41
C VAL A 28 -2.21 3.02 -12.02
N ASP A 29 -0.90 3.03 -12.26
CA ASP A 29 -0.19 1.89 -12.84
C ASP A 29 -0.18 0.69 -11.89
N ALA A 30 0.03 0.93 -10.59
CA ALA A 30 -0.02 -0.11 -9.57
C ALA A 30 -1.44 -0.69 -9.44
N ALA A 31 -2.48 0.15 -9.49
CA ALA A 31 -3.87 -0.29 -9.47
C ALA A 31 -4.24 -1.12 -10.71
N LYS A 32 -3.81 -0.69 -11.89
CA LYS A 32 -3.99 -1.44 -13.14
C LYS A 32 -3.25 -2.78 -13.09
N MET A 33 -1.99 -2.78 -12.65
CA MET A 33 -1.19 -4.00 -12.50
C MET A 33 -1.78 -4.96 -11.49
N GLN A 34 -2.34 -4.47 -10.38
CA GLN A 34 -3.00 -5.34 -9.41
C GLN A 34 -4.18 -6.08 -10.03
N ARG A 35 -4.99 -5.41 -10.87
CA ARG A 35 -6.16 -5.99 -11.54
C ARG A 35 -5.80 -6.91 -12.71
N GLU A 36 -4.85 -6.49 -13.54
CA GLU A 36 -4.54 -7.17 -14.81
C GLU A 36 -3.38 -8.17 -14.71
N ASN A 37 -2.46 -7.99 -13.74
CA ASN A 37 -1.28 -8.84 -13.56
C ASN A 37 -0.85 -8.92 -12.09
N TYR A 38 -1.68 -9.58 -11.28
CA TYR A 38 -1.47 -9.71 -9.84
C TYR A 38 -0.12 -10.37 -9.47
N ALA A 39 0.38 -11.28 -10.30
CA ALA A 39 1.66 -11.94 -10.05
C ALA A 39 2.84 -10.96 -10.11
N GLU A 40 2.89 -10.08 -11.11
CA GLU A 40 3.91 -9.03 -11.22
C GLU A 40 3.75 -7.99 -10.11
N PHE A 41 2.51 -7.60 -9.77
CA PHE A 41 2.24 -6.73 -8.64
C PHE A 41 2.85 -7.29 -7.34
N LYS A 42 2.58 -8.56 -7.03
CA LYS A 42 3.12 -9.24 -5.84
C LYS A 42 4.65 -9.31 -5.86
N LYS A 43 5.26 -9.56 -7.02
CA LYS A 43 6.72 -9.56 -7.18
C LYS A 43 7.33 -8.20 -6.85
N ARG A 44 6.72 -7.10 -7.32
CA ARG A 44 7.18 -5.73 -7.02
C ARG A 44 6.99 -5.35 -5.56
N VAL A 45 5.87 -5.71 -4.95
CA VAL A 45 5.63 -5.51 -3.51
C VAL A 45 6.71 -6.24 -2.70
N ALA A 46 7.00 -7.50 -3.02
CA ALA A 46 8.04 -8.26 -2.33
C ALA A 46 9.45 -7.65 -2.51
N ALA A 47 9.75 -7.10 -3.68
CA ALA A 47 11.00 -6.38 -3.91
C ALA A 47 11.09 -5.09 -3.07
N CYS A 48 9.98 -4.35 -2.93
CA CYS A 48 9.90 -3.17 -2.08
C CYS A 48 10.17 -3.51 -0.60
N VAL A 49 9.54 -4.58 -0.10
CA VAL A 49 9.76 -5.07 1.27
C VAL A 49 11.22 -5.44 1.50
N ARG A 50 11.84 -6.20 0.59
CA ARG A 50 13.27 -6.54 0.71
C ARG A 50 14.16 -5.30 0.73
N LYS A 51 13.92 -4.35 -0.18
CA LYS A 51 14.68 -3.10 -0.22
C LYS A 51 14.59 -2.35 1.12
N SER A 52 13.42 -2.28 1.74
CA SER A 52 13.24 -1.63 3.04
C SER A 52 13.92 -2.31 4.23
N GLN A 53 14.44 -3.52 4.05
CA GLN A 53 15.20 -4.26 5.08
C GLN A 53 16.72 -4.17 4.86
N GLU A 54 17.15 -3.74 3.67
CA GLU A 54 18.56 -3.61 3.29
C GLU A 54 19.07 -2.16 3.45
N GLU A 55 18.16 -1.18 3.47
CA GLU A 55 18.39 0.22 3.82
C GLU A 55 18.20 0.45 5.33
#